data_AF-A0A1A8XC47-F1
#
_entry.id   AF-A0A1A8XC47-F1
#
_cell.length_a   1.000
_cell.length_b   1.000
_cell.length_c   1.000
_cell.angle_alpha   90.00
_cell.angle_beta   90.00
_cell.angle_gamma   90.00
#
_symmetry.space_group_name_H-M   'P 1'
#
loop_
_entity.id
_entity.type
_entity.pdbx_description
1 polymer ?
#
loop_
_entity_poly.entity_id
_entity_poly.type
_entity_poly.pdbx_seq_one_letter_code
_entity_poly.pdbx_strand_id
1 'polypeptide(L)'
;YSFVGSMSTYTEMFGRNTGEEESMFTENCKYYCSIELSDPSLTNDCERTVTYLSSLSDNIYQSRARSCIYLYYWLYKDVLKKNESKYDTSKLYQKFLSVYAEYGNDSKLCDDYKEYINKNIFEKIEKLINLYEDFQKFENSSQKTKDQDCKYAKTCSDSYNLYAKDFCSDNWNPFCVELENFKERYDAVMKSITTCGEEVPLTLPSMGGNSIATISVPVVMALLMSTILFILYKFKLSPSWMQNRVRSTKIIQDYIGQEEYELHQTSEASKTNAKARPYNLAYQSVECT
;
A
#
# COMPACT_ATOMS: atom_id res chain seq x y z
N TYR A 1 -3.55 -6.09 -11.17
CA TYR A 1 -4.34 -5.03 -11.85
C TYR A 1 -3.57 -3.73 -12.10
N SER A 2 -2.64 -3.34 -11.22
CA SER A 2 -1.95 -2.03 -11.19
C SER A 2 -1.09 -1.65 -12.41
N PHE A 3 -0.83 -2.57 -13.34
CA PHE A 3 -0.09 -2.29 -14.58
C PHE A 3 -1.00 -1.74 -15.69
N VAL A 4 -2.32 -1.94 -15.59
CA VAL A 4 -3.26 -1.73 -16.71
C VAL A 4 -3.31 -0.26 -17.14
N GLY A 5 -3.32 0.69 -16.20
CA GLY A 5 -3.28 2.12 -16.53
C GLY A 5 -2.02 2.58 -17.29
N SER A 6 -0.98 1.74 -17.36
CA SER A 6 0.26 1.99 -18.13
C SER A 6 0.59 0.81 -19.07
N MET A 7 -0.42 0.06 -19.51
CA MET A 7 -0.28 -1.13 -20.37
C MET A 7 0.55 -0.88 -21.63
N SER A 8 0.34 0.27 -22.28
CA SER A 8 1.09 0.65 -23.49
C SER A 8 2.59 0.75 -23.24
N THR A 9 2.99 1.33 -22.10
CA THR A 9 4.40 1.46 -21.70
C THR A 9 5.07 0.09 -21.56
N TYR A 10 4.41 -0.85 -20.88
CA TYR A 10 4.97 -2.20 -20.70
C TYR A 10 5.01 -2.99 -22.01
N THR A 11 3.98 -2.83 -22.86
CA THR A 11 3.95 -3.47 -24.18
C THR A 11 5.06 -2.95 -25.09
N GLU A 12 5.32 -1.64 -25.06
CA GLU A 12 6.42 -1.04 -25.81
C GLU A 12 7.78 -1.55 -25.30
N MET A 13 8.00 -1.52 -23.97
CA MET A 13 9.23 -2.06 -23.36
C MET A 13 9.45 -3.53 -23.73
N PHE A 14 8.38 -4.33 -23.71
CA PHE A 14 8.43 -5.74 -24.06
C PHE A 14 8.60 -6.01 -25.56
N GLY A 15 8.27 -5.03 -26.41
CA GLY A 15 8.44 -5.09 -27.87
C GLY A 15 9.77 -4.54 -28.38
N ARG A 16 10.62 -3.96 -27.51
CA ARG A 16 11.94 -3.47 -27.92
C ARG A 16 12.86 -4.66 -28.22
N ASN A 17 13.21 -4.80 -29.49
CA ASN A 17 14.38 -5.58 -29.87
C ASN A 17 15.61 -4.80 -29.43
N THR A 18 16.48 -5.44 -28.65
CA THR A 18 17.86 -4.96 -28.50
C THR A 18 18.47 -4.96 -29.90
N GLY A 19 18.98 -3.82 -30.35
CA GLY A 19 19.65 -3.72 -31.65
C GLY A 19 20.85 -4.66 -31.75
N GLU A 20 21.54 -4.62 -32.89
CA GLU A 20 22.72 -5.43 -33.25
C GLU A 20 23.91 -5.39 -32.27
N GLU A 21 23.82 -4.66 -31.15
CA GLU A 21 24.92 -4.42 -30.22
C GLU A 21 25.28 -5.59 -29.30
N GLU A 22 24.63 -6.76 -29.38
CA GLU A 22 24.91 -7.81 -28.42
C GLU A 22 24.73 -9.24 -28.96
N SER A 23 25.52 -9.60 -29.99
CA SER A 23 25.55 -10.97 -30.53
C SER A 23 25.97 -12.00 -29.48
N MET A 24 26.86 -11.63 -28.55
CA MET A 24 27.33 -12.49 -27.46
C MET A 24 26.29 -12.66 -26.34
N PHE A 25 25.45 -11.64 -26.10
CA PHE A 25 24.32 -11.70 -25.14
C PHE A 25 23.21 -12.62 -25.67
N THR A 26 22.91 -12.50 -26.96
CA THR A 26 21.84 -13.27 -27.62
C THR A 26 22.18 -14.76 -27.69
N GLU A 27 23.43 -15.13 -28.00
CA GLU A 27 23.85 -16.53 -28.08
C GLU A 27 23.86 -17.24 -26.71
N ASN A 28 24.35 -16.57 -25.66
CA ASN A 28 24.36 -17.13 -24.32
C ASN A 28 22.94 -17.29 -23.74
N CYS A 29 22.08 -16.28 -23.93
CA CYS A 29 20.68 -16.35 -23.48
C CYS A 29 19.94 -17.53 -24.13
N LYS A 30 20.11 -17.71 -25.45
CA LYS A 30 19.52 -18.82 -26.20
C LYS A 30 19.92 -20.19 -25.67
N TYR A 31 21.20 -20.34 -25.31
CA TYR A 31 21.74 -21.56 -24.74
C TYR A 31 21.07 -21.90 -23.39
N TYR A 32 21.04 -20.95 -22.46
CA TYR A 32 20.42 -21.15 -21.14
C TYR A 32 18.90 -21.41 -21.24
N CYS A 33 18.19 -20.65 -22.08
CA CYS A 33 16.77 -20.88 -22.35
C CYS A 33 16.52 -22.30 -22.88
N SER A 34 17.36 -22.77 -23.80
CA SER A 34 17.21 -24.11 -24.40
C SER A 34 17.42 -25.23 -23.36
N ILE A 35 18.38 -25.06 -22.46
CA ILE A 35 18.68 -26.04 -21.41
C ILE A 35 17.56 -26.09 -20.37
N GLU A 36 17.15 -24.94 -19.83
CA GLU A 36 16.21 -24.86 -18.70
C GLU A 36 14.78 -25.28 -19.09
N LEU A 37 14.37 -24.97 -20.33
CA LEU A 37 13.01 -25.20 -20.79
C LEU A 37 12.79 -26.58 -21.38
N SER A 38 13.82 -27.15 -22.03
CA SER A 38 13.73 -28.42 -22.78
C SER A 38 12.63 -28.44 -23.86
N ASP A 39 12.02 -27.28 -24.18
CA ASP A 39 11.03 -27.08 -25.23
C ASP A 39 11.47 -25.92 -26.12
N PRO A 40 11.95 -26.20 -27.35
CA PRO A 40 12.42 -25.17 -28.28
C PRO A 40 11.36 -24.12 -28.65
N SER A 41 10.06 -24.44 -28.50
CA SER A 41 8.99 -23.48 -28.79
C SER A 41 8.95 -22.30 -27.82
N LEU A 42 9.51 -22.47 -26.62
CA LEU A 42 9.56 -21.43 -25.58
C LEU A 42 10.87 -20.64 -25.57
N THR A 43 11.86 -21.03 -26.38
CA THR A 43 13.19 -20.39 -26.38
C THR A 43 13.10 -18.90 -26.71
N ASN A 44 12.34 -18.52 -27.73
CA ASN A 44 12.17 -17.11 -28.11
C ASN A 44 11.41 -16.30 -27.05
N ASP A 45 10.41 -16.90 -26.40
CA ASP A 45 9.65 -16.27 -25.32
C ASP A 45 10.51 -16.04 -24.07
N CYS A 46 11.43 -16.97 -23.81
CA CYS A 46 12.43 -16.85 -22.76
C CYS A 46 13.46 -15.76 -23.05
N GLU A 47 14.03 -15.73 -24.26
CA GLU A 47 14.95 -14.66 -24.70
C GLU A 47 14.30 -13.29 -24.53
N ARG A 48 13.06 -13.15 -25.01
CA ARG A 48 12.30 -11.91 -24.87
C ARG A 48 12.08 -11.51 -23.41
N THR A 49 11.85 -12.48 -22.53
CA THR A 49 11.71 -12.24 -21.09
C THR A 49 13.02 -11.75 -20.47
N VAL A 50 14.15 -12.38 -20.79
CA VAL A 50 15.48 -11.97 -20.29
C VAL A 50 15.81 -10.56 -20.75
N THR A 51 15.57 -10.24 -22.02
CA THR A 51 15.78 -8.89 -22.57
C THR A 51 14.90 -7.86 -21.87
N TYR A 52 13.60 -8.16 -21.71
CA TYR A 52 12.68 -7.29 -20.99
C TYR A 52 13.15 -7.02 -19.57
N LEU A 53 13.50 -8.04 -18.81
CA LEU A 53 13.95 -7.91 -17.41
C LEU A 53 15.27 -7.16 -17.30
N SER A 54 16.21 -7.37 -18.24
CA SER A 54 17.49 -6.65 -18.28
C SER A 54 17.30 -5.14 -18.49
N SER A 55 16.27 -4.75 -19.25
CA SER A 55 15.92 -3.34 -19.46
C SER A 55 15.30 -2.64 -18.23
N LEU A 56 14.99 -3.36 -17.15
CA LEU A 56 14.35 -2.81 -15.95
C LEU A 56 15.31 -2.12 -14.96
N SER A 57 16.61 -2.07 -15.27
CA SER A 57 17.65 -1.70 -14.30
C SER A 57 17.82 -0.20 -14.00
N ASP A 58 17.10 0.70 -14.69
CA ASP A 58 17.24 2.16 -14.48
C ASP A 58 15.99 2.88 -13.92
N ASN A 59 14.91 2.15 -13.56
CA ASN A 59 13.63 2.79 -13.22
C ASN A 59 13.07 2.42 -11.84
N ILE A 60 12.55 3.42 -11.13
CA ILE A 60 12.09 3.46 -9.72
C ILE A 60 11.25 2.22 -9.33
N TYR A 61 11.41 1.73 -8.09
CA TYR A 61 10.75 0.54 -7.50
C TYR A 61 9.30 0.24 -7.94
N GLN A 62 8.45 1.26 -8.11
CA GLN A 62 7.05 1.07 -8.54
C GLN A 62 6.90 0.60 -9.99
N SER A 63 7.88 0.92 -10.85
CA SER A 63 8.00 0.40 -12.21
C SER A 63 8.22 -1.12 -12.20
N ARG A 64 9.08 -1.60 -11.30
CA ARG A 64 9.47 -3.02 -11.21
C ARG A 64 8.30 -3.94 -10.88
N ALA A 65 7.51 -3.62 -9.87
CA ALA A 65 6.35 -4.41 -9.47
C ALA A 65 5.37 -4.61 -10.64
N ARG A 66 4.99 -3.50 -11.28
CA ARG A 66 4.07 -3.51 -12.41
C ARG A 66 4.65 -4.24 -13.62
N SER A 67 5.95 -4.11 -13.88
CA SER A 67 6.64 -4.85 -14.95
C SER A 67 6.60 -6.36 -14.74
N CYS A 68 6.86 -6.83 -13.52
CA CYS A 68 6.80 -8.24 -13.18
C CYS A 68 5.37 -8.81 -13.28
N ILE A 69 4.37 -8.05 -12.84
CA ILE A 69 2.94 -8.43 -12.97
C ILE A 69 2.55 -8.48 -14.45
N TYR A 70 2.97 -7.49 -15.25
CA TYR A 70 2.75 -7.48 -16.70
C TYR A 70 3.35 -8.72 -17.37
N LEU A 71 4.60 -9.08 -17.03
CA LEU A 71 5.26 -10.27 -17.57
C LEU A 71 4.45 -11.54 -17.27
N TYR A 72 3.94 -11.69 -16.04
CA TYR A 72 3.11 -12.84 -15.67
C TYR A 72 1.80 -12.87 -16.47
N TYR A 73 1.15 -11.71 -16.64
CA TYR A 73 -0.04 -11.56 -17.48
C TYR A 73 0.22 -11.91 -18.95
N TRP A 74 1.32 -11.42 -19.53
CA TRP A 74 1.72 -11.74 -20.89
C TRP A 74 1.95 -13.25 -21.07
N LEU A 75 2.65 -13.88 -20.11
CA LEU A 75 2.89 -15.32 -20.14
C LEU A 75 1.57 -16.11 -20.14
N TYR A 76 0.64 -15.73 -19.25
CA TYR A 76 -0.68 -16.35 -19.17
C TYR A 76 -1.47 -16.18 -20.48
N LYS A 77 -1.47 -14.96 -21.06
CA LYS A 77 -2.28 -14.59 -22.22
C LYS A 77 -1.72 -15.15 -23.53
N ASP A 78 -0.46 -14.83 -23.82
CA ASP A 78 0.12 -14.94 -25.16
C ASP A 78 0.91 -16.25 -25.34
N VAL A 79 1.68 -16.65 -24.32
CA VAL A 79 2.48 -17.88 -24.37
C VAL A 79 1.64 -19.12 -24.04
N LEU A 80 0.85 -19.03 -22.97
CA LEU A 80 0.08 -20.17 -22.45
C LEU A 80 -1.37 -20.21 -22.93
N LYS A 81 -1.78 -19.22 -23.72
CA LYS A 81 -3.11 -19.13 -24.34
C LYS A 81 -4.22 -19.38 -23.32
N LYS A 82 -4.14 -18.71 -22.16
CA LYS A 82 -5.15 -18.77 -21.10
C LYS A 82 -5.35 -20.18 -20.51
N ASN A 83 -4.24 -20.89 -20.26
CA ASN A 83 -4.17 -22.28 -19.78
C ASN A 83 -4.61 -23.35 -20.80
N GLU A 84 -4.62 -23.05 -22.10
CA GLU A 84 -4.75 -24.09 -23.13
C GLU A 84 -3.44 -24.88 -23.34
N SER A 85 -2.32 -24.33 -22.85
CA SER A 85 -1.01 -24.98 -22.86
C SER A 85 -0.89 -26.07 -21.80
N LYS A 86 0.03 -27.02 -22.03
CA LYS A 86 0.42 -28.07 -21.05
C LYS A 86 1.23 -27.52 -19.87
N TYR A 87 1.70 -26.27 -19.95
CA TYR A 87 2.58 -25.65 -18.96
C TYR A 87 1.78 -24.91 -17.90
N ASP A 88 2.24 -25.01 -16.65
CA ASP A 88 1.75 -24.17 -15.55
C ASP A 88 2.39 -22.77 -15.63
N THR A 89 1.57 -21.72 -15.51
CA THR A 89 2.02 -20.33 -15.63
C THR A 89 3.08 -19.99 -14.57
N SER A 90 2.87 -20.38 -13.32
CA SER A 90 3.79 -20.06 -12.24
C SER A 90 5.13 -20.78 -12.40
N LYS A 91 5.10 -22.05 -12.80
CA LYS A 91 6.33 -22.83 -13.07
C LYS A 91 7.10 -22.27 -14.25
N LEU A 92 6.43 -21.95 -15.35
CA LEU A 92 7.11 -21.40 -16.52
C LEU A 92 7.69 -20.01 -16.23
N TYR A 93 6.96 -19.18 -15.50
CA TYR A 93 7.46 -17.88 -15.03
C TYR A 93 8.74 -18.03 -14.20
N GLN A 94 8.76 -18.97 -13.26
CA GLN A 94 9.96 -19.25 -12.45
C GLN A 94 11.14 -19.73 -13.29
N LYS A 95 10.91 -20.57 -14.31
CA LYS A 95 11.97 -20.99 -15.25
C LYS A 95 12.54 -19.82 -16.04
N PHE A 96 11.71 -18.86 -16.46
CA PHE A 96 12.23 -17.67 -17.14
C PHE A 96 13.06 -16.79 -16.20
N LEU A 97 12.63 -16.66 -14.93
CA LEU A 97 13.39 -15.92 -13.91
C LEU A 97 14.72 -16.60 -13.54
N SER A 98 14.79 -17.94 -13.53
CA SER A 98 16.05 -18.64 -13.27
C SER A 98 17.06 -18.42 -14.39
N VAL A 99 16.63 -18.42 -15.65
CA VAL A 99 17.52 -18.07 -16.77
C VAL A 99 18.05 -16.64 -16.64
N TYR A 100 17.19 -15.69 -16.27
CA TYR A 100 17.62 -14.32 -16.00
C TYR A 100 18.66 -14.23 -14.86
N ALA A 101 18.53 -15.07 -13.83
CA ALA A 101 19.48 -15.18 -12.71
C ALA A 101 20.90 -15.56 -13.17
N GLU A 102 20.98 -16.60 -14.01
CA GLU A 102 22.23 -17.14 -14.55
C GLU A 102 22.98 -16.11 -15.39
N TYR A 103 22.27 -15.10 -15.90
CA TYR A 103 22.85 -13.96 -16.61
C TYR A 103 23.49 -12.89 -15.68
N GLY A 104 23.67 -13.19 -14.39
CA GLY A 104 24.31 -12.30 -13.43
C GLY A 104 23.38 -11.23 -12.84
N ASN A 105 22.08 -11.36 -13.05
CA ASN A 105 21.08 -10.43 -12.55
C ASN A 105 20.38 -10.94 -11.28
N ASP A 106 19.79 -10.02 -10.51
CA ASP A 106 19.05 -10.36 -9.29
C ASP A 106 17.73 -11.06 -9.64
N SER A 107 17.71 -12.39 -9.54
CA SER A 107 16.52 -13.21 -9.81
C SER A 107 15.35 -12.94 -8.86
N LYS A 108 15.61 -12.31 -7.71
CA LYS A 108 14.58 -11.89 -6.77
C LYS A 108 13.80 -10.68 -7.25
N LEU A 109 14.21 -10.05 -8.37
CA LEU A 109 13.60 -8.85 -8.93
C LEU A 109 12.08 -8.96 -9.10
N CYS A 110 11.58 -10.16 -9.43
CA CYS A 110 10.16 -10.44 -9.59
C CYS A 110 9.55 -11.42 -8.57
N ASP A 111 10.34 -11.92 -7.61
CA ASP A 111 9.87 -12.96 -6.69
C ASP A 111 8.72 -12.49 -5.81
N ASP A 112 8.76 -11.23 -5.36
CA ASP A 112 7.73 -10.61 -4.52
C ASP A 112 6.46 -10.22 -5.30
N TYR A 113 6.48 -10.30 -6.63
CA TYR A 113 5.41 -9.82 -7.52
C TYR A 113 4.71 -10.95 -8.28
N LYS A 114 4.86 -12.19 -7.82
CA LYS A 114 4.14 -13.35 -8.34
C LYS A 114 2.66 -13.23 -8.01
N GLU A 115 1.88 -12.65 -8.91
CA GLU A 115 0.42 -12.65 -8.83
C GLU A 115 -0.16 -13.88 -9.52
N TYR A 116 -1.02 -14.62 -8.81
CA TYR A 116 -1.76 -15.72 -9.41
C TYR A 116 -2.87 -15.17 -10.32
N ILE A 117 -2.73 -15.36 -11.63
CA ILE A 117 -3.78 -15.06 -12.61
C ILE A 117 -4.54 -16.36 -12.94
N ASN A 118 -5.83 -16.38 -12.61
CA ASN A 118 -6.77 -17.37 -13.12
C ASN A 118 -7.71 -16.74 -14.15
N LYS A 119 -8.59 -17.56 -14.74
CA LYS A 119 -9.56 -17.10 -15.75
C LYS A 119 -10.38 -15.88 -15.30
N ASN A 120 -10.91 -15.89 -14.07
CA ASN A 120 -11.71 -14.79 -13.54
C ASN A 120 -10.89 -13.49 -13.33
N ILE A 121 -9.67 -13.61 -12.81
CA ILE A 121 -8.77 -12.46 -12.66
C ILE A 121 -8.40 -11.90 -14.04
N PHE A 122 -8.08 -12.78 -14.99
CA PHE A 122 -7.77 -12.42 -16.37
C PHE A 122 -8.93 -11.68 -17.06
N GLU A 123 -10.16 -12.19 -16.95
CA GLU A 123 -11.35 -11.53 -17.50
C GLU A 123 -11.55 -10.12 -16.93
N LYS A 124 -11.26 -9.92 -15.64
CA LYS A 124 -11.27 -8.59 -15.02
C LYS A 124 -10.14 -7.69 -15.52
N ILE A 125 -8.95 -8.24 -15.74
CA ILE A 125 -7.83 -7.49 -16.34
C ILE A 125 -8.21 -7.00 -17.74
N GLU A 126 -8.76 -7.87 -18.60
CA GLU A 126 -9.19 -7.51 -19.96
C GLU A 126 -10.29 -6.45 -19.95
N LYS A 127 -11.25 -6.53 -19.01
CA LYS A 127 -12.27 -5.49 -18.83
C LYS A 127 -11.65 -4.11 -18.55
N LEU A 128 -10.63 -4.05 -17.68
CA LEU A 128 -9.91 -2.80 -17.41
C LEU A 128 -9.08 -2.36 -18.61
N ILE A 129 -8.37 -3.25 -19.29
CA ILE A 129 -7.59 -2.90 -20.49
C ILE A 129 -8.49 -2.27 -21.54
N ASN A 130 -9.62 -2.89 -21.85
CA ASN A 130 -10.58 -2.36 -22.82
C ASN A 130 -11.12 -0.98 -22.39
N LEU A 131 -11.40 -0.80 -21.10
CA LEU A 131 -11.84 0.49 -20.55
C LEU A 131 -10.79 1.60 -20.77
N TYR A 132 -9.51 1.32 -20.49
CA TYR A 132 -8.43 2.27 -20.72
C TYR A 132 -8.18 2.52 -22.21
N GLU A 133 -8.21 1.49 -23.06
CA GLU A 133 -8.01 1.62 -24.50
C GLU A 133 -9.12 2.43 -25.17
N ASP A 134 -10.38 2.18 -24.81
CA ASP A 134 -11.52 2.95 -25.33
C ASP A 134 -11.46 4.41 -24.87
N PHE A 135 -11.03 4.65 -23.63
CA PHE A 135 -10.82 6.01 -23.16
C PHE A 135 -9.65 6.69 -23.87
N GLN A 136 -8.56 5.96 -24.14
CA GLN A 136 -7.43 6.49 -24.88
C GLN A 136 -7.81 6.89 -26.32
N LYS A 137 -8.74 6.17 -26.97
CA LYS A 137 -9.29 6.57 -28.28
C LYS A 137 -9.99 7.93 -28.19
N PHE A 138 -10.74 8.18 -27.12
CA PHE A 138 -11.33 9.50 -26.85
C PHE A 138 -10.26 10.57 -26.57
N GLU A 139 -9.28 10.27 -25.72
CA GLU A 139 -8.18 11.18 -25.37
C GLU A 139 -7.32 11.57 -26.57
N ASN A 140 -7.11 10.66 -27.52
CA ASN A 140 -6.28 10.89 -28.70
C ASN A 140 -7.06 11.47 -29.87
N SER A 141 -8.39 11.56 -29.80
CA SER A 141 -9.15 12.18 -30.88
C SER A 141 -8.78 13.66 -31.03
N SER A 142 -8.52 14.06 -32.27
CA SER A 142 -8.35 15.47 -32.64
C SER A 142 -9.65 16.26 -32.63
N GLN A 143 -10.80 15.57 -32.45
CA GLN A 143 -12.15 16.11 -32.54
C GLN A 143 -12.95 15.87 -31.26
N LYS A 144 -12.31 16.01 -30.08
CA LYS A 144 -12.97 16.00 -28.75
C LYS A 144 -14.19 16.93 -28.63
N THR A 145 -14.35 17.81 -29.61
CA THR A 145 -15.42 18.79 -29.76
C THR A 145 -16.62 18.33 -30.60
N LYS A 146 -16.64 17.12 -31.17
CA LYS A 146 -17.76 16.60 -31.99
C LYS A 146 -18.48 15.44 -31.30
N ASP A 147 -19.80 15.37 -31.51
CA ASP A 147 -20.71 14.36 -30.94
C ASP A 147 -20.28 12.90 -31.15
N GLN A 148 -19.57 12.59 -32.24
CA GLN A 148 -19.18 11.21 -32.56
C GLN A 148 -18.19 10.61 -31.56
N ASP A 149 -17.28 11.41 -31.01
CA ASP A 149 -16.27 10.92 -30.06
C ASP A 149 -16.83 10.79 -28.64
N CYS A 150 -17.87 11.56 -28.32
CA CYS A 150 -18.59 11.45 -27.04
C CYS A 150 -19.21 10.06 -26.83
N LYS A 151 -19.41 9.28 -27.90
CA LYS A 151 -19.81 7.87 -27.80
C LYS A 151 -18.78 7.03 -27.04
N TYR A 152 -17.48 7.27 -27.24
CA TYR A 152 -16.42 6.57 -26.50
C TYR A 152 -16.45 6.95 -25.03
N ALA A 153 -16.53 8.25 -24.72
CA ALA A 153 -16.60 8.73 -23.34
C ALA A 153 -17.86 8.19 -22.61
N LYS A 154 -19.01 8.13 -23.29
CA LYS A 154 -20.24 7.49 -22.79
C LYS A 154 -20.05 6.01 -22.50
N THR A 155 -19.49 5.28 -23.47
CA THR A 155 -19.21 3.84 -23.34
C THR A 155 -18.26 3.56 -22.17
N CYS A 156 -17.27 4.43 -21.97
CA CYS A 156 -16.35 4.36 -20.83
C CYS A 156 -17.07 4.59 -19.50
N SER A 157 -17.91 5.64 -19.39
CA SER A 157 -18.66 5.91 -18.16
C SER A 157 -19.65 4.80 -17.83
N ASP A 158 -20.33 4.23 -18.85
CA ASP A 158 -21.28 3.14 -18.66
C ASP A 158 -20.56 1.87 -18.18
N SER A 159 -19.43 1.52 -18.82
CA SER A 159 -18.61 0.37 -18.44
C SER A 159 -18.01 0.53 -17.04
N TYR A 160 -17.53 1.73 -16.71
CA TYR A 160 -17.06 2.05 -15.37
C TYR A 160 -18.13 1.80 -14.31
N ASN A 161 -19.33 2.37 -14.51
CA ASN A 161 -20.43 2.24 -13.56
C ASN A 161 -20.90 0.79 -13.42
N LEU A 162 -20.93 0.04 -14.53
CA LEU A 162 -21.24 -1.38 -14.51
C LEU A 162 -20.20 -2.16 -13.70
N TYR A 163 -18.91 -1.94 -13.94
CA TYR A 163 -17.84 -2.64 -13.25
C TYR A 163 -17.76 -2.28 -11.77
N ALA A 164 -18.03 -1.01 -11.43
CA ALA A 164 -18.17 -0.54 -10.06
C ALA A 164 -19.26 -1.33 -9.33
N LYS A 165 -20.44 -1.42 -9.93
CA LYS A 165 -21.59 -2.11 -9.37
C LYS A 165 -21.35 -3.62 -9.24
N ASP A 166 -20.73 -4.24 -10.24
CA ASP A 166 -20.55 -5.70 -10.28
C ASP A 166 -19.41 -6.18 -9.36
N PHE A 167 -18.39 -5.35 -9.13
CA PHE A 167 -17.14 -5.81 -8.51
C PHE A 167 -16.67 -5.02 -7.29
N CYS A 168 -17.31 -3.90 -6.96
CA CYS A 168 -16.87 -2.97 -5.91
C CYS A 168 -17.91 -2.74 -4.80
N SER A 169 -18.78 -3.73 -4.57
CA SER A 169 -19.83 -3.69 -3.53
C SER A 169 -19.30 -3.77 -2.10
N ASP A 170 -18.15 -4.40 -1.90
CA ASP A 170 -17.49 -4.54 -0.60
C ASP A 170 -16.09 -3.90 -0.65
N ASN A 171 -15.72 -3.25 0.45
CA ASN A 171 -14.56 -2.35 0.55
C ASN A 171 -13.22 -3.02 0.14
N TRP A 172 -12.35 -2.26 -0.55
CA TRP A 172 -10.93 -2.56 -0.82
C TRP A 172 -10.59 -3.85 -1.59
N ASN A 173 -11.07 -3.97 -2.83
CA ASN A 173 -10.53 -4.91 -3.81
C ASN A 173 -9.50 -4.21 -4.74
N PRO A 174 -8.30 -4.79 -5.00
CA PRO A 174 -7.31 -4.24 -5.94
C PRO A 174 -7.84 -3.88 -7.34
N PHE A 175 -8.88 -4.56 -7.81
CA PHE A 175 -9.58 -4.17 -9.04
C PHE A 175 -10.22 -2.76 -8.93
N CYS A 176 -10.87 -2.49 -7.80
CA CYS A 176 -11.56 -1.23 -7.54
C CYS A 176 -10.57 -0.09 -7.29
N VAL A 177 -9.39 -0.40 -6.74
CA VAL A 177 -8.29 0.57 -6.65
C VAL A 177 -7.86 1.02 -8.05
N GLU A 178 -7.69 0.09 -8.99
CA GLU A 178 -7.36 0.45 -10.37
C GLU A 178 -8.50 1.19 -11.07
N LEU A 179 -9.75 0.85 -10.76
CA LEU A 179 -10.91 1.55 -11.28
C LEU A 179 -10.98 3.00 -10.73
N GLU A 180 -10.61 3.24 -9.48
CA GLU A 180 -10.48 4.60 -8.93
C GLU A 180 -9.34 5.38 -9.62
N ASN A 181 -8.20 4.74 -9.92
CA ASN A 181 -7.14 5.36 -10.73
C ASN A 181 -7.63 5.75 -12.13
N PHE A 182 -8.48 4.91 -12.75
CA PHE A 182 -9.12 5.25 -14.02
C PHE A 182 -9.99 6.50 -13.91
N LYS A 183 -10.78 6.60 -12.83
CA LYS A 183 -11.62 7.78 -12.56
C LYS A 183 -10.80 9.05 -12.47
N GLU A 184 -9.66 9.05 -11.77
CA GLU A 184 -8.80 10.23 -11.69
C GLU A 184 -8.38 10.73 -13.08
N ARG A 185 -8.01 9.81 -13.98
CA ARG A 185 -7.65 10.12 -15.36
C ARG A 185 -8.85 10.62 -16.17
N TYR A 186 -9.99 9.93 -16.05
CA TYR A 186 -11.23 10.31 -16.73
C TYR A 186 -11.66 11.73 -16.37
N ASP A 187 -11.78 12.01 -15.06
CA ASP A 187 -12.21 13.31 -14.55
C ASP A 187 -11.24 14.42 -14.97
N ALA A 188 -9.93 14.17 -14.95
CA ALA A 188 -8.92 15.14 -15.36
C ALA A 188 -9.10 15.58 -16.82
N VAL A 189 -9.41 14.65 -17.71
CA VAL A 189 -9.64 14.94 -19.13
C VAL A 189 -11.02 15.57 -19.33
N MET A 190 -12.06 14.96 -18.77
CA MET A 190 -13.46 15.34 -19.01
C MET A 190 -13.83 16.70 -18.42
N LYS A 191 -13.17 17.13 -17.33
CA LYS A 191 -13.37 18.46 -16.74
C LYS A 191 -13.17 19.62 -17.73
N SER A 192 -12.34 19.42 -18.76
CA SER A 192 -12.07 20.42 -19.80
C SER A 192 -12.97 20.31 -21.04
N ILE A 193 -13.81 19.28 -21.11
CA ILE A 193 -14.67 18.99 -22.26
C ILE A 193 -16.02 19.69 -22.06
N THR A 194 -16.43 20.49 -23.05
CA THR A 194 -17.70 21.26 -23.02
C THR A 194 -18.70 20.84 -24.09
N THR A 195 -18.35 19.84 -24.89
CA THR A 195 -19.04 19.50 -26.14
C THR A 195 -19.82 18.21 -26.07
N CYS A 196 -19.47 17.31 -25.15
CA CYS A 196 -20.31 16.15 -24.88
C CYS A 196 -21.52 16.62 -24.08
N GLY A 197 -22.72 16.36 -24.61
CA GLY A 197 -23.98 16.72 -23.96
C GLY A 197 -24.15 16.07 -22.58
N GLU A 198 -25.26 16.39 -21.91
CA GLU A 198 -25.54 15.99 -20.53
C GLU A 198 -25.53 14.48 -20.26
N GLU A 199 -25.64 13.66 -21.31
CA GLU A 199 -25.59 12.19 -21.20
C GLU A 199 -24.19 11.65 -20.85
N VAL A 200 -23.13 12.44 -21.04
CA VAL A 200 -21.76 12.03 -20.68
C VAL A 200 -21.34 12.77 -19.41
N PRO A 201 -21.07 12.05 -18.31
CA PRO A 201 -20.72 12.70 -17.07
C PRO A 201 -19.34 13.37 -17.15
N LEU A 202 -19.21 14.57 -16.59
CA LEU A 202 -17.90 15.24 -16.47
C LEU A 202 -17.02 14.63 -15.36
N THR A 203 -17.65 13.87 -14.45
CA THR A 203 -16.99 13.18 -13.34
C THR A 203 -17.65 11.85 -13.05
N LEU A 204 -16.87 10.82 -12.74
CA LEU A 204 -17.40 9.50 -12.36
C LEU A 204 -17.69 9.41 -10.84
N PRO A 205 -18.57 8.51 -10.37
CA PRO A 205 -18.79 8.33 -8.93
C PRO A 205 -17.61 7.61 -8.28
N SER A 206 -17.12 8.10 -7.12
CA SER A 206 -16.08 7.38 -6.35
C SER A 206 -16.67 6.16 -5.63
N MET A 207 -15.89 5.08 -5.55
CA MET A 207 -16.32 3.82 -4.93
C MET A 207 -15.91 3.72 -3.46
N GLY A 208 -15.12 4.68 -2.97
CA GLY A 208 -14.63 4.73 -1.59
C GLY A 208 -15.34 5.80 -0.77
N GLY A 209 -16.09 5.38 0.25
CA GLY A 209 -16.27 6.22 1.43
C GLY A 209 -14.89 6.49 2.05
N ASN A 210 -14.40 7.72 1.91
CA ASN A 210 -13.15 8.27 2.45
C ASN A 210 -11.87 7.64 1.90
N SER A 211 -11.24 8.39 0.99
CA SER A 211 -9.99 8.11 0.29
C SER A 211 -8.78 7.98 1.23
N ILE A 212 -7.70 7.34 0.73
CA ILE A 212 -6.35 7.28 1.34
C ILE A 212 -5.85 8.65 1.79
N ALA A 213 -6.28 9.72 1.10
CA ALA A 213 -5.98 11.09 1.45
C ALA A 213 -6.47 11.47 2.87
N THR A 214 -7.51 10.82 3.39
CA THR A 214 -8.03 11.07 4.74
C THR A 214 -7.28 10.29 5.83
N ILE A 215 -6.63 9.18 5.50
CA ILE A 215 -5.88 8.34 6.47
C ILE A 215 -4.40 8.77 6.55
N SER A 216 -3.81 9.26 5.46
CA SER A 216 -2.42 9.73 5.47
C SER A 216 -2.21 10.94 6.38
N VAL A 217 -3.18 11.86 6.44
CA VAL A 217 -3.11 13.07 7.28
C VAL A 217 -2.95 12.74 8.78
N PRO A 218 -3.82 11.95 9.43
CA PRO A 218 -3.67 11.65 10.85
C PRO A 218 -2.41 10.83 11.15
N VAL A 219 -2.00 9.92 10.26
CA VAL A 219 -0.79 9.10 10.46
C VAL A 219 0.48 9.95 10.35
N VAL A 220 0.58 10.81 9.33
CA VAL A 220 1.72 11.71 9.15
C VAL A 220 1.78 12.73 10.31
N MET A 221 0.65 13.27 10.73
CA MET A 221 0.60 14.18 11.89
C MET A 221 0.99 13.47 13.20
N ALA A 222 0.54 12.24 13.42
CA ALA A 222 0.95 11.46 14.60
C ALA A 222 2.45 11.15 14.60
N LEU A 223 3.04 10.84 13.44
CA LEU A 223 4.48 10.60 13.29
C LEU A 223 5.29 11.90 13.50
N LEU A 224 4.82 13.04 12.99
CA LEU A 224 5.44 14.34 13.24
C LEU A 224 5.39 14.72 14.73
N MET A 225 4.25 14.51 15.39
CA MET A 225 4.12 14.77 16.82
C MET A 225 5.04 13.86 17.65
N SER A 226 5.12 12.57 17.30
CA SER A 226 6.00 11.61 17.96
C SER A 226 7.49 11.98 17.81
N THR A 227 7.90 12.39 16.61
CA THR A 227 9.29 12.83 16.37
C THR A 227 9.63 14.12 17.11
N ILE A 228 8.73 15.10 17.17
CA ILE A 228 8.90 16.32 17.97
C ILE A 228 9.04 15.99 19.47
N LEU A 229 8.18 15.11 20.01
CA LEU A 229 8.26 14.68 21.41
C LEU A 229 9.57 13.97 21.72
N PHE A 230 10.04 13.10 20.82
CA PHE A 230 11.33 12.41 20.95
C PHE A 230 12.51 13.38 20.95
N ILE A 231 12.47 14.41 20.10
CA ILE A 231 13.45 15.49 20.06
C ILE A 231 13.42 16.27 21.38
N LEU A 232 12.25 16.73 21.84
CA LEU A 232 12.11 17.48 23.09
C LEU A 232 12.59 16.68 24.32
N TYR A 233 12.28 15.39 24.36
CA TYR A 233 12.76 14.46 25.37
C TYR A 233 14.28 14.34 25.36
N LYS A 234 14.88 14.16 24.18
CA LYS A 234 16.34 14.00 24.01
C LYS A 234 17.10 15.29 24.33
N PHE A 235 16.56 16.45 23.96
CA PHE A 235 17.24 17.74 24.14
C PHE A 235 17.04 18.36 25.53
N LYS A 236 16.28 17.73 26.43
CA LYS A 236 16.00 18.22 27.80
C LYS A 236 15.83 19.75 27.83
N LEU A 237 15.01 20.29 26.93
CA LEU A 237 14.65 21.71 26.94
C LEU A 237 13.75 21.95 28.16
N SER A 238 14.35 22.10 29.34
CA SER A 238 13.65 22.66 30.49
C SER A 238 13.44 24.14 30.22
N PRO A 239 12.18 24.63 30.18
CA PRO A 239 11.94 26.07 30.14
C PRO A 239 12.50 26.68 31.43
N SER A 240 13.43 27.62 31.33
CA SER A 240 14.08 28.28 32.47
C SER A 240 13.09 28.98 33.41
N TRP A 241 11.86 29.26 32.96
CA TRP A 241 10.81 29.83 33.81
C TRP A 241 10.42 28.89 34.96
N MET A 242 10.53 27.56 34.80
CA MET A 242 10.08 26.61 35.82
C MET A 242 10.99 26.55 37.07
N GLN A 243 12.21 27.10 37.03
CA GLN A 243 13.09 27.11 38.20
C GLN A 243 12.59 28.03 39.34
N ASN A 244 11.76 29.03 39.04
CA ASN A 244 11.26 29.94 40.08
C ASN A 244 10.17 29.30 40.98
N ARG A 245 9.52 28.21 40.57
CA ARG A 245 8.51 27.50 41.40
C ARG A 245 9.10 26.52 42.41
N VAL A 246 10.35 26.10 42.24
CA VAL A 246 11.01 25.14 43.15
C VAL A 246 11.55 25.84 44.40
N ARG A 247 11.74 27.17 44.36
CA ARG A 247 12.21 27.94 45.52
C ARG A 247 11.12 28.17 46.57
N SER A 248 9.84 28.25 46.17
CA SER A 248 8.73 28.47 47.11
C SER A 248 8.35 27.21 47.89
N THR A 249 8.49 26.02 47.31
CA THR A 249 8.21 24.75 48.02
C THR A 249 9.26 24.44 49.09
N LYS A 250 10.52 24.85 48.87
CA LYS A 250 11.60 24.68 49.86
C LYS A 250 11.38 25.53 51.12
N ILE A 251 10.89 26.77 50.95
CA ILE A 251 10.53 27.65 52.09
C ILE A 251 9.39 27.05 52.90
N ILE A 252 8.37 26.45 52.25
CA ILE A 252 7.23 25.84 52.94
C ILE A 252 7.67 24.59 53.74
N GLN A 253 8.61 23.79 53.23
CA GLN A 253 9.15 22.63 53.96
C GLN A 253 9.95 23.02 55.22
N ASP A 254 10.71 24.11 55.17
CA ASP A 254 11.45 24.58 56.35
C ASP A 254 10.51 25.07 57.47
N TYR A 255 9.34 25.65 57.13
CA TYR A 255 8.32 26.02 58.12
C TYR A 255 7.56 24.80 58.70
N ILE A 256 7.25 23.80 57.89
CA ILE A 256 6.51 22.60 58.33
C ILE A 256 7.41 21.65 59.15
N GLY A 257 8.68 21.52 58.78
CA GLY A 257 9.65 20.79 59.58
C GLY A 257 9.91 21.44 60.94
N GLN A 258 9.55 22.73 61.10
CA GLN A 258 9.72 23.48 62.33
C GLN A 258 8.69 23.15 63.43
N GLU A 259 7.46 22.84 63.05
CA GLU A 259 6.41 22.44 64.00
C GLU A 259 6.52 20.96 64.43
N GLU A 260 7.13 20.11 63.60
CA GLU A 260 7.12 18.66 63.83
C GLU A 260 8.14 18.20 64.88
N TYR A 261 9.18 18.99 65.17
CA TYR A 261 10.18 18.65 66.19
C TYR A 261 9.82 19.07 67.62
N GLU A 262 8.84 19.97 67.83
CA GLU A 262 8.37 20.31 69.19
C GLU A 262 7.35 19.30 69.73
N LEU A 263 6.73 18.49 68.86
CA LEU A 263 5.67 17.53 69.23
C LEU A 263 6.15 16.10 69.45
N HIS A 264 7.42 15.78 69.14
CA HIS A 264 7.94 14.42 69.13
C HIS A 264 8.67 13.96 70.41
N GLN A 265 8.51 14.65 71.54
CA GLN A 265 9.18 14.28 72.81
C GLN A 265 8.29 13.61 73.87
N THR A 266 7.19 12.95 73.49
CA THR A 266 6.48 12.08 74.44
C THR A 266 6.00 10.76 73.81
N SER A 267 6.21 9.67 74.55
CA SER A 267 5.71 8.30 74.35
C SER A 267 6.63 7.29 73.65
N GLU A 268 7.72 6.89 74.32
CA GLU A 268 8.23 5.52 74.25
C GLU A 268 7.50 4.65 75.30
N ALA A 269 6.79 3.62 74.84
CA ALA A 269 6.15 2.62 75.69
C ALA A 269 7.10 1.44 75.95
N SER A 270 7.36 1.14 77.22
CA SER A 270 8.05 -0.08 77.66
C SER A 270 7.11 -0.93 78.52
N LYS A 271 6.94 -2.20 78.10
CA LYS A 271 6.10 -3.22 78.76
C LYS A 271 6.84 -3.85 79.94
N THR A 272 6.16 -4.05 81.07
CA THR A 272 6.55 -5.09 82.05
C THR A 272 5.34 -5.60 82.85
N ASN A 273 5.37 -6.91 83.14
CA ASN A 273 4.32 -7.74 83.73
C ASN A 273 4.06 -7.47 85.23
N ALA A 274 2.81 -7.63 85.71
CA ALA A 274 2.49 -8.36 86.96
C ALA A 274 0.98 -8.32 87.34
N LYS A 275 0.41 -9.53 87.51
CA LYS A 275 -0.58 -10.00 88.52
C LYS A 275 -1.79 -9.15 88.98
N ALA A 276 -2.97 -9.76 88.77
CA ALA A 276 -4.03 -10.05 89.76
C ALA A 276 -5.01 -8.95 90.22
N ARG A 277 -6.25 -8.96 89.69
CA ARG A 277 -7.52 -9.37 90.36
C ARG A 277 -8.76 -8.71 89.70
N PRO A 278 -9.95 -9.34 89.78
CA PRO A 278 -11.14 -8.95 89.03
C PRO A 278 -12.18 -8.22 89.90
N TYR A 279 -12.83 -7.18 89.37
CA TYR A 279 -14.14 -6.75 89.90
C TYR A 279 -15.04 -6.16 88.81
N ASN A 280 -16.28 -6.65 88.85
CA ASN A 280 -17.46 -6.27 88.08
C ASN A 280 -17.99 -4.89 88.48
N LEU A 281 -18.81 -4.27 87.62
CA LEU A 281 -20.02 -3.46 87.91
C LEU A 281 -20.70 -3.21 86.53
N ALA A 282 -21.72 -4.00 86.16
CA ALA A 282 -23.16 -3.70 86.30
C ALA A 282 -23.59 -2.39 85.58
N TYR A 283 -24.17 -2.50 84.37
CA TYR A 283 -25.63 -2.36 84.07
C TYR A 283 -26.07 -0.86 84.07
N GLN A 284 -26.90 -0.32 83.18
CA GLN A 284 -27.96 -0.87 82.34
C GLN A 284 -28.40 0.19 81.28
N SER A 285 -29.00 -0.32 80.22
CA SER A 285 -29.75 0.30 79.10
C SER A 285 -30.52 1.61 79.33
N VAL A 286 -30.82 2.33 78.23
CA VAL A 286 -32.19 2.44 77.67
C VAL A 286 -32.11 2.62 76.15
N GLU A 287 -32.78 1.73 75.41
CA GLU A 287 -33.20 1.91 74.01
C GLU A 287 -34.75 2.04 74.05
N CYS A 288 -35.32 2.96 73.29
CA CYS A 288 -36.75 3.01 72.95
C CYS A 288 -36.86 2.47 71.52
N THR A 289 -37.69 1.51 71.16
CA THR A 289 -38.98 1.01 71.68
C THR A 289 -39.14 -0.46 71.30
#